data_AF-A0AAE0FUK5-F1
#
_entry.id   AF-A0AAE0FUK5-F1
#
_cell.length_a   1.000
_cell.length_b   1.000
_cell.length_c   1.000
_cell.angle_alpha   90.00
_cell.angle_beta   90.00
_cell.angle_gamma   90.00
#
_symmetry.space_group_name_H-M   'P 1'
#
loop_
_entity.id
_entity.type
_entity.pdbx_description
1 polymer ?
#
loop_
_entity_poly.entity_id
_entity_poly.type
_entity_poly.pdbx_seq_one_letter_code
_entity_poly.pdbx_strand_id
1 'polypeptide(L)'
;MVRQFPATDYLPPLDPAKENMPPDDENDDPMSIVPVPSSNAVAIPREYEWKGSTVPEPVYNALSTPYRGQTFGKKHSYLLEQFHEVPEFVPGLDTQLTPAKNVRTKLVCKFESACTSTASPGDVNTGKLLPKLLANPNVPDEVKQTLASGAHANCAVQWRESFHKKRRSVENSGFAALAYAELQTVEEGNEAAIAEHDRPKVLDARTVDLISMAESETLLPTVA
;
A
#
# COMPACT_ATOMS: atom_id res chain seq x y z
N MET A 1 -21.20 23.71 -26.09
CA MET A 1 -21.63 24.54 -24.94
C MET A 1 -20.57 24.43 -23.86
N VAL A 2 -19.69 25.43 -23.77
CA VAL A 2 -18.56 25.47 -22.84
C VAL A 2 -18.97 26.34 -21.66
N ARG A 3 -18.96 25.80 -20.44
CA ARG A 3 -19.19 26.59 -19.22
C ARG A 3 -17.83 26.97 -18.63
N GLN A 4 -17.50 28.26 -18.74
CA GLN A 4 -16.42 28.90 -17.98
C GLN A 4 -16.89 29.12 -16.54
N PHE A 5 -16.04 28.78 -15.57
CA PHE A 5 -16.17 29.22 -14.17
C PHE A 5 -15.10 30.28 -13.91
N PRO A 6 -15.43 31.41 -13.25
CA PRO A 6 -14.42 32.40 -12.87
C PRO A 6 -13.65 31.93 -11.63
N ALA A 7 -12.34 32.14 -11.69
CA ALA A 7 -11.40 31.97 -10.58
C ALA A 7 -11.66 33.03 -9.51
N THR A 8 -11.80 32.61 -8.26
CA THR A 8 -11.75 33.50 -7.09
C THR A 8 -10.40 33.34 -6.41
N ASP A 9 -9.51 34.29 -6.66
CA ASP A 9 -8.30 34.53 -5.89
C ASP A 9 -8.68 35.03 -4.49
N TYR A 10 -8.60 34.15 -3.50
CA TYR A 10 -8.63 34.53 -2.08
C TYR A 10 -7.19 34.62 -1.59
N LEU A 11 -6.63 35.84 -1.62
CA LEU A 11 -5.45 36.19 -0.84
C LEU A 11 -5.89 36.53 0.59
N PRO A 12 -5.28 35.94 1.64
CA PRO A 12 -5.51 36.39 3.01
C PRO A 12 -4.86 37.77 3.25
N PRO A 13 -5.45 38.61 4.11
CA PRO A 13 -4.92 39.93 4.43
C PRO A 13 -3.59 39.82 5.21
N LEU A 14 -2.60 40.60 4.76
CA LEU A 14 -1.38 40.91 5.49
C LEU A 14 -1.74 41.81 6.66
N ASP A 15 -1.46 41.37 7.90
CA ASP A 15 -1.46 42.22 9.10
C ASP A 15 -0.17 43.07 9.10
N PRO A 16 -0.26 44.41 9.01
CA PRO A 16 0.86 45.29 9.28
C PRO A 16 0.79 45.79 10.74
N ALA A 17 1.96 46.00 11.33
CA ALA A 17 2.18 46.70 12.61
C ALA A 17 1.98 45.87 13.90
N LYS A 18 3.08 45.27 14.36
CA LYS A 18 3.50 45.50 15.74
C LYS A 18 4.84 46.21 15.74
N GLU A 19 4.73 47.49 16.02
CA GLU A 19 5.80 48.45 16.24
C GLU A 19 6.76 48.01 17.34
N ASN A 20 8.01 48.41 17.11
CA ASN A 20 9.09 48.45 18.07
C ASN A 20 8.72 49.28 19.31
N MET A 21 8.87 48.70 20.49
CA MET A 21 9.16 49.44 21.72
C MET A 21 10.32 48.72 22.42
N PRO A 22 11.50 49.35 22.55
CA PRO A 22 12.50 48.94 23.53
C PRO A 22 12.13 49.55 24.89
N PRO A 23 12.07 48.77 25.98
CA PRO A 23 12.16 49.32 27.31
C PRO A 23 13.61 49.24 27.80
N ASP A 24 14.18 50.42 27.98
CA ASP A 24 14.98 50.88 29.12
C ASP A 24 16.06 49.95 29.70
N ASP A 25 17.29 50.36 29.42
CA ASP A 25 18.45 50.29 30.32
C ASP A 25 18.05 50.70 31.74
N GLU A 26 18.35 49.82 32.71
CA GLU A 26 18.89 50.12 34.04
C GLU A 26 18.63 48.90 34.94
N ASN A 27 19.59 47.96 34.93
CA ASN A 27 19.81 47.07 36.07
C ASN A 27 21.33 46.94 36.27
N ASP A 28 21.83 47.78 37.16
CA ASP A 28 23.08 47.57 37.89
C ASP A 28 22.94 46.28 38.71
N ASP A 29 23.39 45.15 38.16
CA ASP A 29 23.53 43.91 38.91
C ASP A 29 25.01 43.68 39.30
N PRO A 30 25.31 43.43 40.59
CA PRO A 30 26.67 43.35 41.11
C PRO A 30 27.38 42.09 40.62
N MET A 31 28.56 42.28 39.99
CA MET A 31 29.66 41.32 39.81
C MET A 31 29.33 39.88 40.21
N SER A 32 28.57 39.20 39.35
CA SER A 32 28.35 37.76 39.47
C SER A 32 29.66 37.06 39.14
N ILE A 33 30.32 36.55 40.16
CA ILE A 33 31.48 35.66 40.04
C ILE A 33 30.98 34.41 39.30
N VAL A 34 31.15 34.40 37.98
CA VAL A 34 30.92 33.21 37.17
C VAL A 34 31.89 32.15 37.68
N PRO A 35 31.42 31.04 38.28
CA PRO A 35 32.30 29.95 38.61
C PRO A 35 32.79 29.40 37.28
N VAL A 36 34.08 29.57 36.99
CA VAL A 36 34.74 28.87 35.88
C VAL A 36 34.49 27.37 36.13
N PRO A 37 33.77 26.63 35.26
CA PRO A 37 33.70 25.19 35.38
C PRO A 37 35.08 24.62 35.03
N SER A 38 35.96 24.62 36.03
CA SER A 38 37.27 24.01 35.95
C SER A 38 37.09 22.52 36.14
N SER A 39 37.03 21.82 35.01
CA SER A 39 37.65 20.51 34.77
C SER A 39 36.86 19.78 33.70
N ASN A 40 37.17 20.06 32.43
CA ASN A 40 37.03 19.07 31.37
C ASN A 40 37.99 17.93 31.70
N ALA A 41 37.61 17.07 32.64
CA ALA A 41 38.23 15.78 32.81
C ALA A 41 38.05 15.08 31.45
N VAL A 42 39.14 14.98 30.70
CA VAL A 42 39.18 14.21 29.46
C VAL A 42 38.89 12.78 29.87
N ALA A 43 37.62 12.40 29.84
CA ALA A 43 37.18 11.05 30.12
C ALA A 43 37.93 10.16 29.12
N ILE A 44 38.79 9.29 29.64
CA ILE A 44 39.46 8.28 28.82
C ILE A 44 38.34 7.52 28.10
N PRO A 45 38.29 7.54 26.75
CA PRO A 45 37.20 6.93 26.02
C PRO A 45 37.17 5.45 26.37
N ARG A 46 36.05 4.99 26.94
CA ARG A 46 35.84 3.57 27.22
C ARG A 46 35.74 2.84 25.89
N GLU A 47 36.60 1.86 25.69
CA GLU A 47 36.56 0.98 24.53
C GLU A 47 35.66 -0.21 24.86
N TYR A 48 34.73 -0.51 23.96
CA TYR A 48 33.79 -1.62 24.07
C TYR A 48 34.00 -2.58 22.91
N GLU A 49 33.70 -3.86 23.11
CA GLU A 49 33.81 -4.87 22.07
C GLU A 49 32.49 -5.01 21.29
N TRP A 50 32.56 -4.96 19.96
CA TRP A 50 31.45 -5.18 19.06
C TRP A 50 31.80 -6.25 18.01
N LYS A 51 31.22 -7.45 18.15
CA LYS A 51 31.44 -8.58 17.23
C LYS A 51 32.93 -8.89 16.98
N GLY A 52 33.76 -8.80 18.02
CA GLY A 52 35.21 -9.06 17.93
C GLY A 52 36.08 -7.84 17.59
N SER A 53 35.50 -6.64 17.41
CA SER A 53 36.24 -5.40 17.16
C SER A 53 36.07 -4.41 18.29
N THR A 54 37.16 -3.79 18.76
CA THR A 54 37.10 -2.69 19.73
C THR A 54 36.60 -1.41 19.07
N VAL A 55 35.58 -0.80 19.66
CA VAL A 55 34.97 0.44 19.19
C VAL A 55 34.83 1.45 20.34
N PRO A 56 34.94 2.76 20.07
CA PRO A 56 34.69 3.79 21.07
C PRO A 56 33.24 3.77 21.58
N GLU A 57 33.04 4.19 22.82
CA GLU A 57 31.72 4.32 23.46
C GLU A 57 30.62 4.95 22.59
N PRO A 58 30.85 6.09 21.90
CA PRO A 58 29.80 6.69 21.06
C PRO A 58 29.36 5.78 19.90
N VAL A 59 30.31 5.04 19.33
CA VAL A 59 30.07 4.09 18.23
C VAL A 59 29.33 2.86 18.74
N TYR A 60 29.75 2.34 19.91
CA TYR A 60 29.07 1.24 20.57
C TYR A 60 27.61 1.57 20.89
N ASN A 61 27.37 2.74 21.52
CA ASN A 61 26.03 3.19 21.88
C ASN A 61 25.14 3.38 20.64
N ALA A 62 25.69 3.90 19.54
CA ALA A 62 24.96 3.98 18.30
C ALA A 62 24.60 2.56 17.79
N LEU A 63 25.55 1.64 17.73
CA LEU A 63 25.33 0.27 17.24
C LEU A 63 24.30 -0.52 18.07
N SER A 64 24.26 -0.31 19.39
CA SER A 64 23.34 -0.98 20.30
C SER A 64 21.94 -0.36 20.33
N THR A 65 21.79 0.90 19.93
CA THR A 65 20.50 1.61 19.98
C THR A 65 19.65 1.30 18.74
N PRO A 66 18.35 0.92 18.90
CA PRO A 66 17.42 0.72 17.79
C PRO A 66 17.31 1.95 16.89
N TYR A 67 17.32 1.72 15.58
CA TYR A 67 17.34 2.77 14.54
C TYR A 67 18.36 3.88 14.80
N ARG A 68 19.44 3.58 15.55
CA ARG A 68 20.47 4.53 15.98
C ARG A 68 19.90 5.75 16.72
N GLY A 69 18.81 5.57 17.46
CA GLY A 69 18.19 6.61 18.28
C GLY A 69 17.17 7.49 17.54
N GLN A 70 16.89 7.21 16.27
CA GLN A 70 15.86 7.93 15.53
C GLN A 70 14.47 7.51 16.00
N THR A 71 13.61 8.49 16.29
CA THR A 71 12.21 8.27 16.67
C THR A 71 11.30 8.42 15.45
N PHE A 72 10.26 7.59 15.39
CA PHE A 72 9.32 7.55 14.27
C PHE A 72 7.88 7.67 14.77
N GLY A 73 7.04 8.35 14.00
CA GLY A 73 5.60 8.34 14.23
C GLY A 73 4.99 6.96 13.96
N LYS A 74 3.81 6.69 14.53
CA LYS A 74 3.13 5.37 14.46
C LYS A 74 3.09 4.75 13.06
N LYS A 75 2.79 5.55 12.03
CA LYS A 75 2.74 5.09 10.62
C LYS A 75 4.10 4.59 10.12
N HIS A 76 5.16 5.30 10.47
CA HIS A 76 6.54 4.96 10.08
C HIS A 76 7.05 3.76 10.86
N SER A 77 6.70 3.64 12.15
CA SER A 77 7.00 2.46 12.96
C SER A 77 6.40 1.18 12.36
N TYR A 78 5.12 1.22 11.97
CA TYR A 78 4.46 0.06 11.34
C TYR A 78 5.11 -0.37 10.02
N LEU A 79 5.59 0.60 9.21
CA LEU A 79 6.39 0.29 8.02
C LEU A 79 7.72 -0.38 8.40
N LEU A 80 8.43 0.15 9.40
CA LEU A 80 9.71 -0.38 9.83
C LEU A 80 9.60 -1.76 10.50
N GLU A 81 8.46 -2.08 11.13
CA GLU A 81 8.15 -3.41 11.65
C GLU A 81 8.17 -4.49 10.56
N GLN A 82 8.03 -4.14 9.29
CA GLN A 82 8.15 -5.07 8.16
C GLN A 82 9.61 -5.35 7.75
N PHE A 83 10.57 -4.73 8.43
CA PHE A 83 12.00 -4.90 8.22
C PHE A 83 12.67 -5.46 9.47
N HIS A 84 13.73 -6.22 9.26
CA HIS A 84 14.72 -6.54 10.28
C HIS A 84 15.82 -5.50 10.25
N GLU A 85 16.06 -4.88 11.40
CA GLU A 85 17.17 -3.97 11.58
C GLU A 85 18.46 -4.76 11.85
N VAL A 86 19.50 -4.49 11.06
CA VAL A 86 20.83 -5.05 11.24
C VAL A 86 21.83 -3.89 11.44
N PRO A 87 22.42 -3.77 12.64
CA PRO A 87 23.55 -2.87 12.87
C PRO A 87 24.80 -3.35 12.13
N GLU A 88 25.32 -2.45 11.30
CA GLU A 88 26.51 -2.68 10.51
C GLU A 88 27.60 -1.69 10.94
N PHE A 89 28.73 -2.25 11.39
CA PHE A 89 29.93 -1.48 11.65
C PHE A 89 30.77 -1.46 10.37
N VAL A 90 31.05 -0.26 9.86
CA VAL A 90 31.89 -0.04 8.69
C VAL A 90 33.24 0.47 9.19
N PRO A 91 34.27 -0.39 9.22
CA PRO A 91 35.61 0.06 9.60
C PRO A 91 36.07 1.09 8.56
N GLY A 92 36.34 2.30 9.03
CA GLY A 92 36.87 3.38 8.19
C GLY A 92 38.37 3.23 8.01
N LEU A 93 38.92 3.86 6.97
CA LEU A 93 40.37 4.07 6.84
C LEU A 93 40.88 5.16 7.79
N ASP A 94 39.98 6.02 8.28
CA ASP A 94 40.30 7.10 9.21
C ASP A 94 40.60 6.53 10.62
N THR A 95 41.62 7.09 11.27
CA THR A 95 41.99 6.77 12.66
C THR A 95 40.93 7.21 13.69
N GLN A 96 40.01 8.10 13.31
CA GLN A 96 38.96 8.58 14.21
C GLN A 96 37.60 7.93 13.90
N LEU A 97 37.25 6.92 14.68
CA LEU A 97 35.96 6.24 14.59
C LEU A 97 34.84 7.13 15.15
N THR A 98 33.84 7.43 14.33
CA THR A 98 32.68 8.25 14.73
C THR A 98 31.37 7.55 14.31
N PRO A 99 30.26 7.75 15.04
CA PRO A 99 28.98 7.13 14.68
C PRO A 99 28.58 7.43 13.23
N ALA A 100 28.65 8.71 12.82
CA ALA A 100 28.22 9.16 11.51
C ALA A 100 28.94 8.48 10.34
N LYS A 101 30.22 8.14 10.50
CA LYS A 101 31.03 7.50 9.45
C LYS A 101 31.04 5.97 9.53
N ASN A 102 31.05 5.42 10.74
CA ASN A 102 31.37 4.02 10.98
C ASN A 102 30.17 3.16 11.36
N VAL A 103 29.00 3.76 11.57
CA VAL A 103 27.78 3.02 11.92
C VAL A 103 26.78 3.16 10.79
N ARG A 104 26.19 2.04 10.37
CA ARG A 104 25.08 2.02 9.41
C ARG A 104 23.93 1.17 9.94
N THR A 105 22.76 1.47 9.42
CA THR A 105 21.54 0.70 9.65
C THR A 105 21.17 0.03 8.35
N LYS A 106 21.32 -1.29 8.29
CA LYS A 106 20.84 -2.10 7.18
C LYS A 106 19.45 -2.64 7.55
N LEU A 107 18.45 -2.23 6.79
CA LEU A 107 17.08 -2.72 6.90
C LEU A 107 16.89 -3.80 5.84
N VAL A 108 16.53 -5.01 6.28
CA VAL A 108 16.27 -6.17 5.42
C VAL A 108 14.79 -6.49 5.49
N CYS A 109 14.09 -6.54 4.36
CA CYS A 109 12.66 -6.87 4.35
C CYS A 109 12.43 -8.30 4.88
N LYS A 110 11.41 -8.48 5.74
CA LYS A 110 11.05 -9.78 6.32
C LYS A 110 10.61 -10.81 5.28
N PHE A 111 10.03 -10.33 4.18
CA PHE A 111 9.43 -11.16 3.13
C PHE A 111 10.40 -11.48 2.00
N GLU A 112 11.52 -10.75 1.89
CA GLU A 112 12.52 -10.98 0.85
C GLU A 112 13.87 -10.36 1.24
N SER A 113 14.91 -11.18 1.27
CA SER A 113 16.26 -10.76 1.61
C SER A 113 16.89 -9.79 0.60
N ALA A 114 16.42 -9.76 -0.65
CA ALA A 114 16.91 -8.85 -1.68
C ALA A 114 16.45 -7.40 -1.48
N CYS A 115 15.30 -7.18 -0.83
CA CYS A 115 14.80 -5.85 -0.54
C CYS A 115 15.52 -5.27 0.68
N THR A 116 16.72 -4.74 0.45
CA THR A 116 17.54 -4.09 1.47
C THR A 116 17.62 -2.57 1.29
N SER A 117 17.81 -1.88 2.40
CA SER A 117 18.11 -0.45 2.42
C SER A 117 19.15 -0.18 3.49
N THR A 118 20.18 0.58 3.14
CA THR A 118 21.21 1.02 4.08
C THR A 118 21.06 2.52 4.33
N ALA A 119 21.11 2.92 5.59
CA ALA A 119 21.03 4.30 6.02
C ALA A 119 22.16 4.63 7.00
N SER A 120 22.60 5.89 6.98
CA SER A 120 23.46 6.44 8.01
C SER A 120 22.67 6.65 9.32
N PRO A 121 23.34 6.83 10.47
CA PRO A 121 22.66 7.07 11.73
C PRO A 121 21.81 8.34 11.66
N GLY A 122 20.55 8.26 12.08
CA GLY A 122 19.60 9.37 12.02
C GLY A 122 19.02 9.68 10.64
N ASP A 123 19.41 8.95 9.58
CA ASP A 123 18.94 9.17 8.20
C ASP A 123 18.14 7.97 7.65
N VAL A 124 17.37 7.29 8.50
CA VAL A 124 16.48 6.22 8.04
C VAL A 124 15.30 6.86 7.32
N ASN A 125 15.37 6.85 5.99
CA ASN A 125 14.34 7.43 5.14
C ASN A 125 13.23 6.42 4.82
N THR A 126 12.15 6.45 5.59
CA THR A 126 10.96 5.60 5.38
C THR A 126 10.25 5.85 4.05
N GLY A 127 10.39 7.05 3.48
CA GLY A 127 9.80 7.39 2.18
C GLY A 127 10.37 6.55 1.03
N LYS A 128 11.65 6.15 1.13
CA LYS A 128 12.30 5.25 0.16
C LYS A 128 11.97 3.77 0.39
N LEU A 129 11.49 3.40 1.59
CA LEU A 129 11.16 2.01 1.94
C LEU A 129 9.78 1.60 1.43
N LEU A 130 8.80 2.50 1.52
CA LEU A 130 7.42 2.20 1.13
C LEU A 130 7.29 1.75 -0.34
N PRO A 131 7.88 2.43 -1.35
CA PRO A 131 7.82 1.97 -2.74
C PRO A 131 8.44 0.58 -2.93
N LYS A 132 9.58 0.32 -2.27
CA LYS A 132 10.26 -0.99 -2.36
C LYS A 132 9.39 -2.11 -1.82
N LEU A 133 8.67 -1.86 -0.73
CA LEU A 133 7.80 -2.83 -0.09
C LEU A 133 6.51 -3.06 -0.91
N LEU A 134 5.91 -2.01 -1.46
CA LEU A 134 4.71 -2.14 -2.32
C LEU A 134 5.00 -2.88 -3.63
N ALA A 135 6.20 -2.68 -4.21
CA ALA A 135 6.63 -3.35 -5.43
C ALA A 135 6.97 -4.84 -5.23
N ASN A 136 7.21 -5.27 -3.98
CA ASN A 136 7.65 -6.62 -3.68
C ASN A 136 6.50 -7.64 -3.79
N PRO A 137 6.58 -8.66 -4.66
CA PRO A 137 5.51 -9.64 -4.82
C PRO A 137 5.33 -10.59 -3.62
N ASN A 138 6.37 -10.78 -2.81
CA ASN A 138 6.35 -11.69 -1.65
C ASN A 138 5.66 -11.08 -0.43
N VAL A 139 5.43 -9.75 -0.43
CA VAL A 139 4.71 -9.08 0.65
C VAL A 139 3.20 -9.31 0.45
N PRO A 140 2.48 -9.81 1.46
CA PRO A 140 1.04 -10.04 1.38
C PRO A 140 0.26 -8.76 1.04
N ASP A 141 -0.78 -8.90 0.22
CA ASP A 141 -1.62 -7.77 -0.19
C ASP A 141 -2.32 -7.09 1.00
N GLU A 142 -2.61 -7.82 2.08
CA GLU A 142 -3.17 -7.27 3.34
C GLU A 142 -2.24 -6.25 4.00
N VAL A 143 -0.93 -6.57 4.05
CA VAL A 143 0.11 -5.69 4.59
C VAL A 143 0.25 -4.47 3.70
N LYS A 144 0.30 -4.66 2.39
CA LYS A 144 0.35 -3.55 1.41
C LYS A 144 -0.88 -2.65 1.48
N GLN A 145 -2.07 -3.23 1.63
CA GLN A 145 -3.31 -2.49 1.76
C GLN A 145 -3.32 -1.63 3.02
N THR A 146 -2.84 -2.18 4.14
CA THR A 146 -2.72 -1.44 5.40
C THR A 146 -1.71 -0.30 5.29
N LEU A 147 -0.55 -0.55 4.68
CA LEU A 147 0.48 0.47 4.48
C LEU A 147 0.09 1.56 3.49
N ALA A 148 -0.67 1.20 2.45
CA ALA A 148 -1.18 2.15 1.48
C ALA A 148 -2.45 2.89 1.97
N SER A 149 -3.09 2.39 3.02
CA SER A 149 -4.25 3.02 3.65
C SER A 149 -3.81 4.31 4.38
N GLY A 150 -4.33 5.45 3.95
CA GLY A 150 -3.99 6.75 4.55
C GLY A 150 -2.56 7.24 4.28
N ALA A 151 -1.85 6.64 3.32
CA ALA A 151 -0.62 7.17 2.75
C ALA A 151 -0.95 8.04 1.52
N HIS A 152 -0.44 9.27 1.50
CA HIS A 152 -0.60 10.19 0.37
C HIS A 152 0.54 10.10 -0.65
N ALA A 153 1.49 9.18 -0.45
CA ALA A 153 2.58 8.97 -1.39
C ALA A 153 2.04 8.44 -2.72
N ASN A 154 2.50 9.00 -3.84
CA ASN A 154 2.03 8.62 -5.19
C ASN A 154 2.12 7.11 -5.44
N CYS A 155 3.16 6.44 -4.94
CA CYS A 155 3.31 4.99 -5.05
C CYS A 155 2.20 4.20 -4.35
N ALA A 156 1.71 4.68 -3.20
CA ALA A 156 0.62 4.05 -2.47
C ALA A 156 -0.72 4.23 -3.18
N VAL A 157 -0.95 5.41 -3.76
CA VAL A 157 -2.15 5.71 -4.56
C VAL A 157 -2.20 4.83 -5.80
N GLN A 158 -1.11 4.80 -6.58
CA GLN A 158 -1.01 3.96 -7.80
C GLN A 158 -1.17 2.47 -7.50
N TRP A 159 -0.56 1.99 -6.41
CA TRP A 159 -0.71 0.60 -6.00
C TRP A 159 -2.16 0.28 -5.62
N ARG A 160 -2.83 1.14 -4.84
CA ARG A 160 -4.25 0.96 -4.47
C ARG A 160 -5.17 0.93 -5.67
N GLU A 161 -5.01 1.85 -6.61
CA GLU A 161 -5.80 1.88 -7.84
C GLU A 161 -5.64 0.58 -8.64
N SER A 162 -4.40 0.11 -8.76
CA SER A 162 -4.08 -1.17 -9.43
C SER A 162 -4.69 -2.36 -8.71
N PHE A 163 -4.61 -2.40 -7.38
CA PHE A 163 -5.20 -3.45 -6.55
C PHE A 163 -6.73 -3.50 -6.67
N HIS A 164 -7.41 -2.35 -6.59
CA HIS A 164 -8.87 -2.28 -6.76
C HIS A 164 -9.31 -2.64 -8.18
N LYS A 165 -8.54 -2.27 -9.21
CA LYS A 165 -8.81 -2.65 -10.59
C LYS A 165 -8.68 -4.17 -10.78
N LYS A 166 -7.63 -4.78 -10.21
CA LYS A 166 -7.42 -6.23 -10.25
C LYS A 166 -8.55 -6.97 -9.53
N ARG A 167 -8.94 -6.54 -8.33
CA ARG A 167 -10.06 -7.13 -7.59
C ARG A 167 -11.38 -7.06 -8.35
N ARG A 168 -11.74 -5.89 -8.87
CA ARG A 168 -12.96 -5.72 -9.68
C ARG A 168 -12.94 -6.58 -10.94
N SER A 169 -11.78 -6.72 -11.60
CA SER A 169 -11.65 -7.60 -12.76
C SER A 169 -11.88 -9.06 -12.42
N VAL A 170 -11.36 -9.54 -11.28
CA VAL A 170 -11.56 -10.92 -10.81
C VAL A 170 -13.03 -11.15 -10.45
N GLU A 171 -13.64 -10.23 -9.71
CA GLU A 171 -15.07 -10.30 -9.37
C GLU A 171 -15.92 -10.33 -10.66
N ASN A 172 -15.66 -9.45 -11.63
CA ASN A 172 -16.37 -9.45 -12.91
C ASN A 172 -16.16 -10.73 -13.73
N SER A 173 -14.97 -11.34 -13.70
CA SER A 173 -14.74 -12.63 -14.35
C SER A 173 -15.46 -13.77 -13.65
N GLY A 174 -15.59 -13.73 -12.32
CA GLY A 174 -16.38 -14.67 -11.54
C GLY A 174 -17.87 -14.53 -11.82
N PHE A 175 -18.37 -13.29 -11.92
CA PHE A 175 -19.75 -13.02 -12.36
C PHE A 175 -20.00 -13.45 -13.80
N ALA A 176 -19.05 -13.22 -14.71
CA ALA A 176 -19.17 -13.70 -16.08
C ALA A 176 -19.20 -15.23 -16.12
N ALA A 177 -18.32 -15.91 -15.37
CA ALA A 177 -18.32 -17.37 -15.29
C ALA A 177 -19.62 -17.94 -14.70
N LEU A 178 -20.18 -17.29 -13.67
CA LEU A 178 -21.49 -17.64 -13.12
C LEU A 178 -22.62 -17.40 -14.13
N ALA A 179 -22.60 -16.26 -14.82
CA ALA A 179 -23.59 -15.94 -15.86
C ALA A 179 -23.51 -16.91 -17.06
N TYR A 180 -22.30 -17.35 -17.44
CA TYR A 180 -22.11 -18.39 -18.46
C TYR A 180 -22.61 -19.75 -17.98
N ALA A 181 -22.38 -20.12 -16.73
CA ALA A 181 -22.93 -21.35 -16.16
C ALA A 181 -24.46 -21.30 -16.09
N GLU A 182 -25.05 -20.17 -15.69
CA GLU A 182 -26.51 -19.97 -15.69
C GLU A 182 -27.09 -20.08 -17.10
N LEU A 183 -26.48 -19.43 -18.10
CA LEU A 183 -26.90 -19.55 -19.50
C LEU A 183 -26.84 -21.00 -20.00
N GLN A 184 -25.77 -21.72 -19.68
CA GLN A 184 -25.63 -23.12 -20.07
C GLN A 184 -26.71 -24.00 -19.42
N THR A 185 -27.06 -23.76 -18.14
CA THR A 185 -28.15 -24.50 -17.49
C THR A 185 -29.53 -24.17 -18.08
N VAL A 186 -29.74 -22.95 -18.56
CA VAL A 186 -30.99 -22.57 -19.25
C VAL A 186 -31.06 -23.21 -20.63
N GLU A 187 -29.95 -23.31 -21.35
CA GLU A 187 -29.87 -23.93 -22.67
C GLU A 187 -30.08 -25.44 -22.59
N GLU A 188 -29.44 -26.13 -21.63
CA GLU A 188 -29.67 -27.55 -21.34
C GLU A 188 -31.11 -27.83 -20.88
N GLY A 189 -31.70 -26.93 -20.09
CA GLY A 189 -33.11 -27.00 -19.68
C GLY A 189 -34.09 -26.79 -20.85
N ASN A 190 -33.74 -25.93 -21.81
CA ASN A 190 -34.54 -25.70 -23.01
C ASN A 190 -34.44 -26.86 -24.00
N GLU A 191 -33.26 -27.48 -24.17
CA GLU A 191 -33.11 -28.69 -24.98
C GLU A 191 -33.91 -29.87 -24.42
N ALA A 192 -33.94 -30.03 -23.09
CA ALA A 192 -34.80 -31.04 -22.44
C ALA A 192 -36.29 -30.77 -22.65
N ALA A 193 -36.73 -29.51 -22.60
CA ALA A 193 -38.11 -29.11 -22.84
C ALA A 193 -38.53 -29.27 -24.30
N ILE A 194 -37.63 -29.00 -25.26
CA ILE A 194 -37.87 -29.21 -26.69
C ILE A 194 -37.90 -30.72 -27.00
N ALA A 195 -37.00 -31.52 -26.42
CA ALA A 195 -37.00 -32.99 -26.59
C ALA A 195 -38.27 -33.66 -26.02
N GLU A 196 -38.93 -33.07 -25.01
CA GLU A 196 -40.21 -33.55 -24.51
C GLU A 196 -41.38 -33.18 -25.44
N HIS A 197 -41.27 -32.04 -26.16
CA HIS A 197 -42.26 -31.56 -27.11
C HIS A 197 -42.16 -32.18 -28.51
N ASP A 198 -41.00 -32.72 -28.88
CA ASP A 198 -40.71 -33.37 -30.18
C ASP A 198 -40.93 -34.89 -30.18
N ARG A 199 -41.62 -35.44 -29.16
CA ARG A 199 -42.13 -36.80 -29.29
C ARG A 199 -43.14 -36.83 -30.44
N PRO A 200 -42.92 -37.65 -31.49
CA PRO A 200 -43.89 -37.79 -32.55
C PRO A 200 -45.19 -38.29 -31.92
N LYS A 201 -46.22 -37.45 -31.89
CA LYS A 201 -47.60 -37.91 -31.76
C LYS A 201 -47.88 -38.75 -33.00
N VAL A 202 -47.55 -40.03 -32.92
CA VAL A 202 -48.03 -41.02 -33.86
C VAL A 202 -49.55 -40.95 -33.78
N LEU A 203 -50.16 -40.28 -34.77
CA LEU A 203 -51.60 -40.31 -34.95
C LEU A 203 -51.95 -41.78 -35.16
N ASP A 204 -52.71 -42.32 -34.21
CA ASP A 204 -53.19 -43.69 -34.27
C ASP A 204 -53.97 -43.86 -35.59
N ALA A 205 -53.75 -44.97 -36.31
CA ALA A 205 -54.25 -45.17 -37.66
C ALA A 205 -55.79 -45.02 -37.76
N ARG A 206 -56.51 -45.25 -36.65
CA ARG A 206 -57.96 -45.03 -36.53
C ARG A 206 -58.40 -43.58 -36.69
N THR A 207 -57.53 -42.62 -36.37
CA THR A 207 -57.82 -41.19 -36.48
C THR A 207 -57.63 -40.66 -37.90
N VAL A 208 -56.77 -41.31 -38.71
CA VAL A 208 -56.54 -40.94 -40.11
C VAL A 208 -57.71 -41.40 -41.00
N ASP A 209 -58.29 -42.58 -40.73
CA ASP A 209 -59.48 -43.06 -41.44
C ASP A 209 -60.72 -42.19 -41.16
N LEU A 210 -60.88 -41.66 -39.94
CA LEU A 210 -61.98 -40.77 -39.57
C LEU A 210 -61.93 -39.42 -40.31
N ILE A 211 -60.74 -38.90 -40.59
CA ILE A 211 -60.56 -37.66 -41.36
C ILE A 211 -60.77 -37.93 -42.85
N SER A 212 -60.30 -39.08 -43.35
CA SER A 212 -60.45 -39.45 -44.76
C SER A 212 -61.91 -39.74 -45.16
N MET A 213 -62.74 -40.24 -44.24
CA MET A 213 -64.18 -40.42 -44.49
C MET A 213 -64.95 -39.09 -44.46
N ALA A 214 -64.56 -38.13 -43.61
CA ALA A 214 -65.21 -36.82 -43.53
C ALA A 214 -65.00 -35.95 -44.78
N GLU A 215 -63.87 -36.10 -45.49
CA GLU A 215 -63.59 -35.39 -46.74
C GLU A 215 -64.28 -36.00 -47.97
N SER A 216 -64.75 -37.25 -47.88
CA SER A 216 -65.45 -37.92 -48.98
C SER A 216 -66.96 -37.64 -49.04
N GLU A 217 -67.54 -36.99 -48.01
CA GLU A 217 -68.99 -36.74 -47.94
C GLU A 217 -69.38 -35.29 -48.28
N THR A 218 -68.42 -34.40 -48.53
CA THR A 218 -68.66 -32.97 -48.82
C THR A 218 -68.61 -32.57 -50.30
N LEU A 219 -68.45 -33.53 -51.22
CA LEU A 219 -68.45 -33.29 -52.67
C LEU A 219 -69.65 -33.96 -53.36
N LEU A 220 -70.86 -33.52 -53.03
CA LEU A 220 -71.98 -33.61 -53.95
C LEU A 220 -72.36 -32.19 -54.40
N PRO A 221 -72.27 -31.87 -55.71
CA PRO A 221 -72.67 -30.58 -56.23
C PRO A 221 -74.19 -30.50 -56.30
N THR A 222 -74.81 -29.59 -55.54
CA THR A 222 -76.18 -29.16 -55.81
C THR A 222 -76.16 -28.33 -57.09
N VAL A 223 -76.45 -28.98 -58.22
CA VAL A 223 -76.70 -28.35 -59.51
C VAL A 223 -78.18 -28.03 -59.62
N ALA A 224 -78.46 -26.78 -60.03
CA ALA A 224 -79.72 -26.19 -60.51
C ALA A 224 -80.81 -25.87 -59.48
#